data_AF-A0A9E9D6P7-F1
#
_entry.id   AF-A0A9E9D6P7-F1
#
_cell.length_a   1.000
_cell.length_b   1.000
_cell.length_c   1.000
_cell.angle_alpha   90.00
_cell.angle_beta   90.00
_cell.angle_gamma   90.00
#
_symmetry.space_group_name_H-M   'P 1'
#
loop_
_entity.id
_entity.type
_entity.pdbx_description
1 polymer ?
#
loop_
_entity_poly.entity_id
_entity_poly.type
_entity_poly.pdbx_seq_one_letter_code
_entity_poly.pdbx_strand_id
1 'polypeptide(L)'
;MDAMPDKVLAADSLVNADGEFCTLGVLGHARGLNMEPLDPEDPDAVAEAFNIAPAMAREIVYENDEALYPWDWVEVEVCGPLRRCDRRMITVRVNIDPELMARARWHHMRKWVDDNMAKPIEEQNNA
;
A
#
# COMPACT_ATOMS: atom_id res chain seq x y z
N MET A 1 4.40 -6.81 10.13
CA MET A 1 5.10 -5.99 9.10
C MET A 1 6.57 -5.79 9.44
N ASP A 2 6.92 -5.47 10.68
CA ASP A 2 8.33 -5.26 11.07
C ASP A 2 9.21 -6.52 10.95
N ALA A 3 8.61 -7.71 11.04
CA ALA A 3 9.29 -8.98 10.87
C ALA A 3 9.49 -9.43 9.40
N MET A 4 8.95 -8.70 8.42
CA MET A 4 9.11 -9.06 7.00
C MET A 4 10.58 -8.94 6.57
N PRO A 5 11.13 -9.90 5.81
CA PRO A 5 12.50 -9.82 5.30
C PRO A 5 12.65 -8.64 4.33
N ASP A 6 11.74 -8.53 3.38
CA ASP A 6 11.67 -7.43 2.42
C ASP A 6 10.51 -6.49 2.79
N LYS A 7 10.78 -5.17 2.74
CA LYS A 7 9.81 -4.12 3.11
C LYS A 7 9.01 -3.66 1.88
N VAL A 8 8.34 -4.62 1.26
CA VAL A 8 7.53 -4.42 0.04
C VAL A 8 6.16 -5.07 0.22
N LEU A 9 5.14 -4.47 -0.40
CA LEU A 9 3.80 -5.03 -0.45
C LEU A 9 3.32 -5.14 -1.90
N ALA A 10 2.69 -6.27 -2.20
CA ALA A 10 1.97 -6.49 -3.45
C ALA A 10 0.58 -5.84 -3.39
N ALA A 11 0.05 -5.52 -4.57
CA ALA A 11 -1.34 -5.09 -4.75
C ALA A 11 -2.15 -6.19 -5.45
N ASP A 12 -3.47 -6.12 -5.35
CA ASP A 12 -4.43 -6.99 -6.05
C ASP A 12 -4.29 -8.50 -5.73
N SER A 13 -3.58 -8.86 -4.66
CA SER A 13 -3.38 -10.27 -4.28
C SER A 13 -3.00 -10.46 -2.83
N LEU A 14 -3.58 -11.49 -2.18
CA LEU A 14 -3.18 -11.92 -0.83
C LEU A 14 -1.77 -12.53 -0.83
N VAL A 15 -1.44 -13.32 -1.87
CA VAL A 15 -0.12 -13.88 -2.14
C VAL A 15 0.04 -13.95 -3.64
N ASN A 16 1.00 -13.22 -4.22
CA ASN A 16 1.22 -13.28 -5.66
C ASN A 16 2.00 -14.55 -6.06
N ALA A 17 2.15 -14.79 -7.36
CA ALA A 17 2.85 -15.98 -7.89
C ALA A 17 4.33 -16.06 -7.46
N ASP A 18 4.93 -14.91 -7.12
CA ASP A 18 6.31 -14.80 -6.65
C ASP A 18 6.43 -14.92 -5.12
N GLY A 19 5.31 -15.11 -4.41
CA GLY A 19 5.26 -15.26 -2.95
C GLY A 19 5.28 -13.93 -2.17
N GLU A 20 5.08 -12.80 -2.84
CA GLU A 20 4.93 -11.50 -2.20
C GLU A 20 3.52 -11.34 -1.63
N PHE A 21 3.41 -10.59 -0.54
CA PHE A 21 2.18 -10.46 0.23
C PHE A 21 1.63 -9.03 0.17
N CYS A 22 0.31 -8.86 0.12
CA CYS A 22 -0.33 -7.60 0.51
C CYS A 22 -0.41 -7.48 2.05
N THR A 23 -0.94 -6.38 2.57
CA THR A 23 -1.05 -6.18 4.02
C THR A 23 -1.81 -7.32 4.73
N LEU A 24 -2.93 -7.77 4.18
CA LEU A 24 -3.69 -8.90 4.75
C LEU A 24 -2.92 -10.22 4.59
N GLY A 25 -2.24 -10.42 3.47
CA GLY A 25 -1.35 -11.56 3.25
C GLY A 25 -0.27 -11.69 4.33
N VAL A 26 0.40 -10.58 4.67
CA VAL A 26 1.41 -10.54 5.73
C VAL A 26 0.82 -10.95 7.08
N LEU A 27 -0.38 -10.47 7.40
CA LEU A 27 -1.07 -10.80 8.64
C LEU A 27 -1.49 -12.28 8.67
N GLY A 28 -2.01 -12.80 7.55
CA GLY A 28 -2.48 -14.17 7.45
C GLY A 28 -1.33 -15.16 7.55
N HIS A 29 -0.22 -14.87 6.88
CA HIS A 29 1.02 -15.63 7.00
C HIS A 29 1.53 -15.64 8.45
N ALA A 30 1.57 -14.48 9.12
CA ALA A 30 2.00 -14.38 10.52
C ALA A 30 1.08 -15.13 11.50
N ARG A 31 -0.21 -15.26 11.17
CA ARG A 31 -1.20 -16.04 11.94
C ARG A 31 -1.24 -17.53 11.57
N GLY A 32 -0.47 -17.96 10.57
CA GLY A 32 -0.50 -19.33 10.05
C GLY A 32 -1.84 -19.71 9.41
N LEU A 33 -2.57 -18.73 8.86
CA LEU A 33 -3.83 -18.98 8.14
C LEU A 33 -3.54 -19.59 6.76
N ASN A 34 -4.36 -20.56 6.36
CA ASN A 34 -4.35 -21.04 4.99
C ASN A 34 -5.11 -20.04 4.09
N MET A 35 -4.38 -19.32 3.25
CA MET A 35 -4.93 -18.28 2.38
C MET A 35 -5.15 -18.76 0.93
N GLU A 36 -4.74 -19.97 0.57
CA GLU A 36 -4.99 -20.55 -0.77
C GLU A 36 -6.47 -20.54 -1.20
N PRO A 37 -7.46 -20.82 -0.32
CA PRO A 37 -8.87 -20.83 -0.72
C PRO A 37 -9.53 -19.45 -0.64
N LEU A 38 -8.83 -18.41 -0.18
CA LEU A 38 -9.41 -17.08 0.00
C LEU A 38 -9.32 -16.29 -1.31
N ASP A 39 -10.47 -15.85 -1.80
CA ASP A 39 -10.55 -14.90 -2.91
C ASP A 39 -10.32 -13.48 -2.37
N PRO A 40 -9.29 -12.74 -2.84
CA PRO A 40 -9.07 -11.35 -2.44
C PRO A 40 -10.23 -10.43 -2.81
N GLU A 41 -11.02 -10.76 -3.84
CA GLU A 41 -12.19 -9.99 -4.27
C GLU A 41 -13.45 -10.30 -3.43
N ASP A 42 -13.40 -11.28 -2.52
CA ASP A 42 -14.46 -11.58 -1.55
C ASP A 42 -14.12 -11.02 -0.15
N PRO A 43 -14.45 -9.75 0.12
CA PRO A 43 -14.15 -9.11 1.40
C PRO A 43 -14.88 -9.75 2.58
N ASP A 44 -16.00 -10.46 2.36
CA ASP A 44 -16.75 -11.07 3.45
C ASP A 44 -16.07 -12.38 3.90
N ALA A 45 -15.62 -13.21 2.96
CA ALA A 45 -14.83 -14.42 3.25
C ALA A 45 -13.47 -14.07 3.91
N VAL A 46 -12.80 -13.03 3.40
CA VAL A 46 -11.56 -12.53 3.99
C VAL A 46 -11.82 -12.00 5.40
N ALA A 47 -12.88 -11.22 5.62
CA ALA A 47 -13.20 -10.71 6.95
C ALA A 47 -13.48 -11.84 7.97
N GLU A 48 -14.20 -12.88 7.57
CA GLU A 48 -14.47 -14.05 8.40
C GLU A 48 -13.16 -14.78 8.77
N ALA A 49 -12.30 -15.07 7.78
CA ALA A 49 -11.04 -15.77 8.01
C ALA A 49 -10.09 -15.01 8.96
N PHE A 50 -10.10 -13.68 8.88
CA PHE A 50 -9.26 -12.82 9.72
C PHE A 50 -9.93 -12.42 11.04
N ASN A 51 -11.20 -12.79 11.25
CA ASN A 51 -12.03 -12.41 12.38
C ASN A 51 -12.04 -10.88 12.59
N ILE A 52 -12.28 -10.15 11.51
CA ILE A 52 -12.43 -8.69 11.49
C ILE A 52 -13.77 -8.32 10.86
N ALA A 53 -14.22 -7.07 11.05
CA ALA A 53 -15.41 -6.60 10.37
C ALA A 53 -15.16 -6.48 8.84
N PRO A 54 -16.14 -6.79 7.97
CA PRO A 54 -16.00 -6.61 6.52
C PRO A 54 -15.61 -5.18 6.10
N ALA A 55 -16.09 -4.18 6.84
CA ALA A 55 -15.68 -2.79 6.63
C ALA A 55 -14.17 -2.59 6.84
N MET A 56 -13.61 -3.21 7.89
CA MET A 56 -12.18 -3.13 8.19
C MET A 56 -11.35 -3.87 7.13
N ALA A 57 -11.81 -5.03 6.66
CA ALA A 57 -11.15 -5.74 5.56
C ALA A 57 -11.07 -4.86 4.29
N ARG A 58 -12.18 -4.23 3.89
CA ARG A 58 -12.24 -3.33 2.73
C ARG A 58 -11.35 -2.11 2.89
N GLU A 59 -11.33 -1.51 4.07
CA GLU A 59 -10.46 -0.35 4.37
C GLU A 59 -8.97 -0.72 4.24
N ILE A 60 -8.56 -1.87 4.78
CA ILE A 60 -7.18 -2.34 4.66
C ILE A 60 -6.79 -2.58 3.19
N VAL A 61 -7.69 -3.18 2.39
CA VAL A 61 -7.45 -3.40 0.95
C VAL A 61 -7.34 -2.07 0.21
N TYR A 62 -8.25 -1.13 0.46
CA TYR A 62 -8.23 0.20 -0.15
C TYR A 62 -6.92 0.96 0.17
N GLU A 63 -6.52 0.96 1.44
CA GLU A 63 -5.29 1.63 1.88
C GLU A 63 -4.03 0.97 1.27
N ASN A 64 -4.05 -0.34 1.04
CA ASN A 64 -2.95 -1.06 0.41
C ASN A 64 -2.85 -0.80 -1.10
N ASP A 65 -3.99 -0.83 -1.81
CA ASP A 65 -4.03 -0.89 -3.27
C ASP A 65 -4.25 0.47 -3.92
N GLU A 66 -5.11 1.32 -3.35
CA GLU A 66 -5.66 2.51 -4.00
C GLU A 66 -5.22 3.84 -3.38
N ALA A 67 -4.76 3.86 -2.12
CA ALA A 67 -4.43 5.11 -1.43
C ALA A 67 -3.21 5.87 -2.01
N LEU A 68 -2.38 5.19 -2.80
CA LEU A 68 -1.23 5.80 -3.47
C LEU A 68 -1.47 5.95 -4.97
N TYR A 69 -1.11 7.13 -5.50
CA TYR A 69 -1.15 7.35 -6.94
C TYR A 69 0.00 6.60 -7.64
N PRO A 70 -0.27 5.89 -8.76
CA PRO A 70 0.75 5.15 -9.49
C PRO A 70 1.63 6.04 -10.39
N TRP A 71 1.56 7.36 -10.21
CA TRP A 71 2.26 8.36 -11.00
C TRP A 71 2.80 9.47 -10.12
N ASP A 72 3.70 10.27 -10.68
CA ASP A 72 4.18 11.51 -10.09
C ASP A 72 4.31 12.61 -11.16
N TRP A 73 4.34 13.86 -10.71
CA TRP A 73 4.60 15.03 -11.55
C TRP A 73 6.07 15.39 -11.50
N VAL A 74 6.76 15.21 -12.64
CA VAL A 74 8.19 15.51 -12.75
C VAL A 74 8.36 16.73 -13.65
N GLU A 75 9.21 17.66 -13.21
CA GLU A 75 9.69 18.74 -14.07
C GLU A 75 10.76 18.22 -15.02
N VAL A 76 10.54 18.40 -16.32
CA VAL A 76 11.47 17.97 -17.36
C VAL A 76 11.89 19.15 -18.22
N GLU A 77 13.16 19.13 -18.64
CA GLU A 77 13.68 20.06 -19.62
C GLU A 77 13.34 19.57 -21.03
N VAL A 78 12.66 20.41 -21.81
CA VAL A 78 12.38 20.14 -23.21
C VAL A 78 13.64 20.42 -24.03
N CYS A 79 14.35 19.36 -24.43
CA CYS A 79 15.52 19.46 -25.31
C CYS A 79 15.09 19.65 -26.77
N GLY A 80 15.54 20.72 -27.42
CA GLY A 80 15.25 21.01 -28.83
C GLY A 80 14.82 22.45 -29.11
N PRO A 81 14.45 22.76 -30.37
CA PRO A 81 13.92 24.07 -30.73
C PRO A 81 12.54 24.29 -30.12
N LEU A 82 12.38 25.43 -29.46
CA LEU A 82 11.12 25.85 -28.82
C LEU A 82 10.49 26.99 -29.62
N ARG A 83 9.16 27.06 -29.66
CA ARG A 83 8.49 28.26 -30.16
C ARG A 83 8.70 29.40 -29.16
N ARG A 84 8.54 30.64 -29.62
CA ARG A 84 8.75 31.85 -28.79
C ARG A 84 7.95 31.86 -27.48
N CYS A 85 6.78 31.22 -27.46
CA CYS A 85 5.89 31.15 -26.31
C CYS A 85 5.96 29.83 -25.54
N ASP A 86 6.78 28.86 -25.99
CA ASP A 86 6.93 27.59 -25.30
C ASP A 86 7.87 27.75 -24.10
N ARG A 87 7.63 26.97 -23.05
CA ARG A 87 8.49 26.94 -21.86
C ARG A 87 9.53 25.83 -22.01
N ARG A 88 10.77 26.12 -21.57
CA ARG A 88 11.86 25.14 -21.53
C ARG A 88 11.64 24.07 -20.46
N MET A 89 11.05 24.45 -19.33
CA MET A 89 10.65 23.54 -18.24
C MET A 89 9.14 23.33 -18.31
N ILE A 90 8.73 22.06 -18.33
CA ILE A 90 7.33 21.65 -18.25
C ILE A 90 7.17 20.57 -17.18
N THR A 91 5.96 20.46 -16.64
CA THR A 91 5.60 19.39 -15.72
C THR A 91 4.88 18.30 -16.50
N VAL A 92 5.36 17.07 -16.39
CA VAL A 92 4.76 15.90 -17.04
C VAL A 92 4.43 14.84 -16.01
N ARG A 93 3.37 14.07 -16.27
CA ARG A 93 3.00 12.94 -15.43
C ARG A 93 3.78 11.71 -15.88
N VAL A 94 4.53 11.09 -14.97
CA VAL A 94 5.32 9.89 -15.21
C VAL A 94 4.81 8.78 -14.29
N ASN A 95 4.70 7.56 -14.80
CA ASN A 95 4.36 6.42 -13.94
C ASN A 95 5.55 6.09 -13.03
N ILE A 96 5.27 5.80 -11.76
CA ILE A 96 6.29 5.38 -10.81
C ILE A 96 6.69 3.94 -11.11
N ASP A 97 7.97 3.63 -10.92
CA ASP A 97 8.47 2.26 -11.01
C ASP A 97 7.68 1.32 -10.07
N PRO A 98 7.19 0.16 -10.54
CA PRO A 98 6.44 -0.79 -9.72
C PRO A 98 7.15 -1.21 -8.43
N GLU A 99 8.49 -1.35 -8.43
CA GLU A 99 9.25 -1.73 -7.24
C GLU A 99 9.26 -0.60 -6.20
N LEU A 100 9.39 0.65 -6.66
CA LEU A 100 9.28 1.83 -5.79
C LEU A 100 7.88 1.96 -5.22
N MET A 101 6.84 1.67 -6.02
CA MET A 101 5.46 1.64 -5.55
C MET A 101 5.24 0.57 -4.47
N ALA A 102 5.78 -0.64 -4.65
CA ALA A 102 5.67 -1.71 -3.66
C ALA A 102 6.29 -1.33 -2.30
N ARG A 103 7.44 -0.62 -2.31
CA ARG A 103 8.05 -0.08 -1.08
C ARG A 103 7.23 1.08 -0.49
N ALA A 104 6.70 1.97 -1.34
CA ALA A 104 5.88 3.08 -0.90
C ALA A 104 4.61 2.60 -0.20
N ARG A 105 3.95 1.56 -0.72
CA ARG A 105 2.80 0.89 -0.07
C ARG A 105 3.16 0.39 1.33
N TRP A 106 4.31 -0.28 1.48
CA TRP A 106 4.74 -0.76 2.78
C TRP A 106 4.89 0.37 3.80
N HIS A 107 5.53 1.48 3.40
CA HIS A 107 5.68 2.65 4.27
C HIS A 107 4.34 3.30 4.61
N HIS A 108 3.45 3.46 3.63
CA HIS A 108 2.11 3.99 3.83
C HIS A 108 1.33 3.15 4.84
N MET A 109 1.25 1.84 4.61
CA MET A 109 0.53 0.92 5.49
C MET A 109 1.14 0.85 6.88
N ARG A 110 2.47 0.90 7.02
CA ARG A 110 3.13 0.93 8.33
C ARG A 110 2.73 2.19 9.10
N LYS A 111 2.73 3.34 8.44
CA LYS A 111 2.30 4.62 9.01
C LYS A 111 0.82 4.61 9.35
N TRP A 112 -0.03 4.10 8.46
CA TRP A 112 -1.47 3.98 8.69
C TRP A 112 -1.77 3.14 9.93
N VAL A 113 -1.05 2.02 10.14
CA VAL A 113 -1.16 1.25 11.38
C VAL A 113 -0.75 2.08 12.60
N ASP A 114 0.40 2.77 12.55
CA ASP A 114 0.86 3.59 13.68
C ASP A 114 -0.12 4.73 14.04
N ASP A 115 -0.76 5.33 13.04
CA ASP A 115 -1.74 6.41 13.22
C ASP A 115 -3.07 5.88 13.83
N ASN A 116 -3.44 4.63 13.53
CA ASN A 116 -4.70 4.02 13.98
C ASN A 116 -4.56 3.15 15.24
N MET A 117 -3.34 2.89 15.71
CA MET A 117 -3.13 2.20 16.98
C MET A 117 -3.45 3.13 18.16
N ALA A 118 -4.25 2.64 19.11
CA ALA A 118 -4.51 3.37 20.34
C ALA A 118 -3.20 3.62 21.09
N LYS A 119 -2.95 4.87 21.46
CA LYS A 119 -1.79 5.22 22.31
C LYS A 119 -1.93 4.55 23.67
N PRO A 120 -0.81 4.08 24.26
CA PRO A 120 -0.82 3.52 25.61
C PRO A 120 -1.47 4.49 26.59
N ILE A 121 -2.24 3.96 27.54
CA ILE A 121 -2.99 4.72 28.56
C ILE A 121 -2.06 5.67 29.36
N GLU A 122 -0.76 5.37 29.44
CA GLU A 122 0.25 6.19 30.12
C GLU A 122 0.47 7.57 29.49
N GLU A 123 0.22 7.75 28.19
CA GLU A 123 0.35 9.05 27.51
C GLU A 123 -0.93 9.92 27.63
N GLN A 124 -2.07 9.31 27.95
CA GLN A 124 -3.36 10.02 28.02
C GLN A 124 -3.56 10.77 29.35
N ASN A 125 -2.81 10.42 30.40
CA ASN A 125 -2.94 11.02 31.74
C ASN A 125 -1.96 12.19 32.01
N ASN A 126 -1.16 12.59 31.02
CA ASN A 126 -0.19 13.70 31.12
C ASN A 126 -0.51 14.88 30.19
N ALA A 127 -1.75 14.99 29.70
CA ALA A 127 -2.23 16.08 28.83
C ALA A 127 -3.27 16.95 29.53
#